data_AF-A0A848P2H6-F1
#
_entry.id   AF-A0A848P2H6-F1
#
_cell.length_a   1.000
_cell.length_b   1.000
_cell.length_c   1.000
_cell.angle_alpha   90.00
_cell.angle_beta   90.00
_cell.angle_gamma   90.00
#
_symmetry.space_group_name_H-M   'P 1'
#
loop_
_entity.id
_entity.type
_entity.pdbx_description
1 polymer ?
#
loop_
_entity_poly.entity_id
_entity_poly.type
_entity_poly.pdbx_seq_one_letter_code
_entity_poly.pdbx_strand_id
1 'polypeptide(L)'
;MTDGIEIYVRDSGDQTLLNFYIPERLREEFITALRSGSYLGSQVPIALELSTLPKWIVDKEQRTHAERRNESVHVRIPVTAINVQSTE
;
A
#
# COMPACT_ATOMS: atom_id res chain seq x y z
N MET A 1 -7.35 14.54 -11.75
CA MET A 1 -6.10 14.03 -11.14
C MET A 1 -6.43 13.70 -9.70
N THR A 2 -5.97 12.58 -9.16
CA THR A 2 -6.14 12.28 -7.74
C THR A 2 -5.14 13.16 -6.96
N ASP A 3 -5.64 13.96 -6.03
CA ASP A 3 -4.82 14.92 -5.27
C ASP A 3 -4.04 14.27 -4.11
N GLY A 4 -4.13 12.94 -3.97
CA GLY A 4 -3.60 12.12 -2.88
C GLY A 4 -2.47 11.18 -3.27
N ILE A 5 -1.80 10.60 -2.27
CA ILE A 5 -0.84 9.50 -2.47
C ILE A 5 -1.58 8.17 -2.43
N GLU A 6 -1.34 7.33 -3.42
CA GLU A 6 -1.92 5.99 -3.49
C GLU A 6 -0.80 4.95 -3.49
N ILE A 7 -0.96 3.92 -2.67
CA ILE A 7 -0.02 2.81 -2.55
C ILE A 7 -0.73 1.55 -3.01
N TYR A 8 -0.17 0.82 -3.97
CA TYR A 8 -0.77 -0.39 -4.52
C TYR A 8 0.12 -1.61 -4.36
N VAL A 9 -0.44 -2.72 -3.91
CA VAL A 9 0.19 -4.04 -4.02
C VAL A 9 -0.34 -4.74 -5.26
N ARG A 10 0.55 -5.08 -6.21
CA ARG A 10 0.19 -5.80 -7.45
C ARG A 10 1.02 -7.07 -7.60
N ASP A 11 0.36 -8.15 -7.99
CA ASP A 11 1.02 -9.37 -8.45
C ASP A 11 1.40 -9.18 -9.93
N SER A 12 2.66 -9.41 -10.27
CA SER A 12 3.20 -9.26 -11.63
C SER A 12 4.08 -10.46 -11.96
N GLY A 13 3.43 -11.59 -12.27
CA GLY A 13 4.12 -12.83 -12.62
C GLY A 13 4.80 -13.46 -11.41
N ASP A 14 6.12 -13.31 -11.33
CA ASP A 14 6.99 -13.86 -10.27
C ASP A 14 7.25 -12.87 -9.13
N GLN A 15 6.78 -11.62 -9.26
CA GLN A 15 7.02 -10.56 -8.28
C GLN A 15 5.72 -10.00 -7.72
N THR A 16 5.74 -9.69 -6.43
CA THR A 16 4.73 -8.85 -5.78
C THR A 16 5.32 -7.46 -5.59
N LEU A 17 4.73 -6.47 -6.25
CA LEU A 17 5.23 -5.10 -6.33
C LEU A 17 4.44 -4.17 -5.39
N LEU A 18 5.15 -3.35 -4.62
CA LEU A 18 4.60 -2.22 -3.87
C LEU A 18 4.83 -0.93 -4.66
N ASN A 19 3.77 -0.36 -5.20
CA ASN A 19 3.82 0.79 -6.08
C ASN A 19 3.34 2.03 -5.34
N PHE A 20 4.07 3.14 -5.49
CA PHE A 20 3.70 4.44 -4.94
C PHE A 20 3.34 5.38 -6.09
N TYR A 21 2.10 5.81 -6.14
CA TYR A 21 1.62 6.83 -7.07
C TYR A 21 1.63 8.15 -6.31
N ILE A 22 2.66 8.95 -6.59
CA ILE A 22 2.90 10.23 -5.94
C ILE A 22 2.54 11.33 -6.93
N PRO A 23 1.66 12.29 -6.56
CA PRO A 23 1.46 13.49 -7.36
C PRO A 23 2.79 14.18 -7.65
N GLU A 24 3.00 14.61 -8.89
CA GLU A 24 4.31 15.12 -9.33
C GLU A 24 4.85 16.26 -8.45
N ARG A 25 3.97 17.15 -8.01
CA ARG A 25 4.29 18.25 -7.08
C ARG A 25 4.84 17.81 -5.72
N LEU A 26 4.58 16.56 -5.30
CA LEU A 26 4.97 16.00 -4.00
C LEU A 26 6.17 15.06 -4.10
N ARG A 27 6.62 14.72 -5.32
CA ARG A 27 7.58 13.64 -5.54
C ARG A 27 8.90 13.86 -4.79
N GLU A 28 9.47 15.05 -4.89
CA GLU A 28 10.76 15.38 -4.24
C GLU A 28 10.64 15.45 -2.71
N GLU A 29 9.54 16.02 -2.20
CA GLU A 29 9.24 16.07 -0.77
C GLU A 29 9.10 14.66 -0.20
N PHE A 30 8.34 13.80 -0.88
CA PHE A 30 8.14 12.41 -0.52
C PHE A 30 9.46 11.64 -0.45
N ILE A 31 10.31 11.74 -1.48
CA ILE A 31 11.62 11.07 -1.50
C ILE A 31 12.52 11.57 -0.36
N THR A 32 12.52 12.88 -0.12
CA THR A 32 13.32 13.49 0.95
C THR A 32 12.86 12.99 2.32
N ALA A 33 11.56 12.94 2.55
CA ALA A 33 10.96 12.45 3.79
C ALA A 33 11.27 10.98 4.07
N LEU A 34 11.23 10.13 3.03
CA LEU A 34 11.64 8.73 3.16
C LEU A 34 13.12 8.59 3.52
N ARG A 35 14.00 9.46 2.98
CA ARG A 35 15.43 9.50 3.35
C ARG A 35 15.64 9.96 4.79
N SER A 36 14.80 10.85 5.32
CA SER A 36 14.85 11.27 6.72
C SER A 36 14.11 10.33 7.67
N GLY A 37 13.47 9.27 7.15
CA GLY A 37 12.90 8.17 7.92
C GLY A 37 11.38 8.20 8.12
N SER A 38 10.68 9.27 7.76
CA SER A 38 9.21 9.33 7.88
C SER A 38 8.57 10.38 6.97
N TYR A 39 7.46 10.00 6.33
CA TYR A 39 6.53 10.91 5.65
C TYR A 39 5.20 10.95 6.40
N LEU A 40 4.81 12.12 6.88
CA LEU A 40 3.54 12.38 7.57
C LEU A 40 2.48 12.84 6.58
N GLY A 41 1.36 12.11 6.48
CA GLY A 41 0.24 12.44 5.58
C GLY A 41 -0.64 13.61 6.06
N SER A 42 -0.11 14.56 6.83
CA SER A 42 -0.91 15.60 7.49
C SER A 42 -1.53 16.62 6.51
N GLN A 43 -0.99 16.73 5.29
CA GLN A 43 -1.49 17.65 4.27
C GLN A 43 -2.13 16.95 3.06
N VAL A 44 -1.89 15.64 2.89
CA VAL A 44 -2.30 14.89 1.70
C VAL A 44 -2.78 13.50 2.11
N PRO A 45 -3.99 13.08 1.72
CA PRO A 45 -4.49 11.77 2.07
C PRO A 45 -3.62 10.67 1.44
N ILE A 46 -3.27 9.67 2.25
CA ILE A 46 -2.54 8.48 1.82
C ILE A 46 -3.48 7.27 1.97
N ALA A 47 -3.61 6.48 0.91
CA ALA A 47 -4.35 5.22 0.93
C ALA A 47 -3.49 4.07 0.43
N LEU A 48 -3.49 2.96 1.18
CA LEU A 48 -3.00 1.67 0.70
C LEU A 48 -4.17 0.86 0.14
N GLU A 49 -4.10 0.52 -1.14
CA GLU A 49 -5.09 -0.27 -1.85
C GLU A 49 -4.46 -1.59 -2.31
N LEU A 50 -5.05 -2.71 -1.89
CA LEU A 50 -4.58 -4.03 -2.31
C LEU A 50 -5.74 -4.96 -2.62
N SER A 51 -5.54 -5.81 -3.63
CA SER A 51 -6.38 -6.97 -3.88
C SER A 51 -5.83 -8.13 -3.06
N THR A 52 -6.46 -8.45 -1.93
CA THR A 52 -6.04 -9.57 -1.10
C THR A 52 -6.44 -10.86 -1.78
N LEU A 53 -5.45 -11.55 -2.38
CA LEU A 53 -5.64 -12.92 -2.83
C LEU A 53 -5.87 -13.81 -1.60
N PRO A 54 -6.73 -14.84 -1.67
CA PRO A 54 -7.00 -15.69 -0.50
C PRO A 54 -5.73 -16.27 0.13
N LYS A 55 -4.71 -16.60 -0.68
CA LYS A 55 -3.39 -17.08 -0.22
C LYS A 55 -2.65 -16.10 0.70
N TRP A 56 -2.99 -14.81 0.68
CA TRP A 56 -2.39 -13.77 1.52
C TRP A 56 -3.13 -13.56 2.85
N ILE A 57 -4.30 -14.19 3.03
CA ILE A 57 -5.07 -14.09 4.27
C ILE A 57 -4.45 -15.05 5.31
N VAL A 58 -3.95 -14.48 6.40
CA VAL A 58 -3.30 -15.24 7.50
C VAL A 58 -4.34 -15.98 8.33
N ASP A 59 -5.49 -15.35 8.59
CA ASP A 59 -6.59 -15.98 9.33
C ASP A 59 -7.21 -17.13 8.52
N LYS A 60 -7.28 -18.32 9.13
CA LYS A 60 -7.68 -19.54 8.43
C LYS A 60 -9.15 -19.55 8.04
N GLU A 61 -10.04 -19.02 8.88
CA GLU A 61 -11.48 -19.01 8.61
C GLU A 61 -11.82 -18.00 7.51
N GLN A 62 -11.23 -16.80 7.58
CA GLN A 62 -11.36 -15.78 6.54
C GLN A 62 -10.79 -16.24 5.21
N ARG A 63 -9.63 -16.91 5.21
CA ARG A 63 -9.06 -17.51 4.00
C ARG A 63 -9.99 -18.55 3.39
N THR A 64 -10.49 -19.49 4.20
CA THR A 64 -11.39 -20.55 3.73
C THR A 64 -12.68 -19.96 3.14
N HIS A 65 -13.19 -18.86 3.73
CA HIS A 65 -14.35 -18.16 3.19
C HIS A 65 -14.05 -17.51 1.83
N ALA A 66 -12.92 -16.81 1.70
CA ALA A 66 -12.52 -16.15 0.46
C ALA A 66 -12.22 -17.15 -0.69
N GLU A 67 -11.55 -18.27 -0.39
CA GLU A 67 -11.27 -19.34 -1.36
C GLU A 67 -12.55 -19.95 -1.93
N ARG A 68 -13.56 -20.20 -1.08
CA ARG A 68 -14.84 -20.80 -1.51
C ARG A 68 -15.62 -19.93 -2.48
N ARG A 69 -15.47 -18.61 -2.38
CA ARG A 69 -16.20 -17.65 -3.20
C ARG A 69 -15.43 -17.23 -4.45
N ASN A 70 -14.15 -17.57 -4.54
CA ASN A 70 -13.24 -17.11 -5.59
C ASN A 70 -13.30 -15.56 -5.77
N GLU A 71 -13.51 -14.84 -4.68
CA GLU A 71 -13.65 -13.38 -4.68
C GLU A 71 -12.31 -12.74 -4.30
N SER A 72 -11.85 -11.78 -5.11
CA SER A 72 -10.75 -10.90 -4.72
C SER A 72 -11.27 -9.88 -3.70
N VAL A 73 -10.76 -9.92 -2.48
CA VAL A 73 -11.11 -8.92 -1.47
C VAL A 73 -10.28 -7.67 -1.73
N HIS A 74 -10.92 -6.58 -2.16
CA HIS A 74 -10.25 -5.30 -2.30
C HIS A 74 -10.26 -4.56 -0.96
N VAL A 75 -9.09 -4.31 -0.39
CA VAL A 75 -8.91 -3.61 0.89
C VAL A 75 -8.33 -2.23 0.62
N ARG A 76 -8.95 -1.20 1.20
CA ARG A 76 -8.44 0.17 1.22
C ARG A 76 -8.19 0.60 2.67
N ILE A 77 -6.93 0.89 2.99
CA ILE A 77 -6.48 1.26 4.33
C ILE A 77 -6.01 2.72 4.30
N PRO A 78 -6.65 3.63 5.04
CA PRO A 78 -6.11 4.97 5.26
C PRO A 78 -4.79 4.88 6.04
N VAL A 79 -3.74 5.50 5.52
CA VAL A 79 -2.41 5.51 6.15
C VAL A 79 -2.13 6.91 6.67
N THR A 80 -1.63 7.01 7.91
CA THR A 80 -1.30 8.28 8.55
C THR A 80 0.15 8.69 8.35
N ALA A 81 1.06 7.71 8.27
CA ALA A 81 2.48 7.93 8.05
C ALA A 81 3.14 6.73 7.36
N ILE A 82 4.21 6.99 6.61
CA ILE A 82 5.10 5.98 6.04
C ILE A 82 6.46 6.14 6.69
N ASN A 83 6.92 5.11 7.41
CA ASN A 83 8.20 5.11 8.10
C ASN A 83 9.21 4.22 7.38
N VAL A 84 10.46 4.67 7.32
CA VAL A 84 11.58 3.93 6.76
C VAL A 84 12.66 3.82 7.83
N GLN A 85 13.05 2.59 8.13
CA GLN A 85 14.16 2.29 9.03
C GLN A 85 15.20 1.48 8.27
N SER A 86 16.47 1.87 8.38
CA SER A 86 17.59 1.10 7.86
C SER A 86 18.15 0.25 9.00
N THR A 87 18.38 -1.03 8.73
CA THR A 87 19.14 -1.93 9.62
C THR A 87 20.56 -2.05 9.08
N GLU A 88 21.56 -2.03 9.97
CA GLU A 88 22.96 -2.33 9.65
C GLU A 88 23.18 -3.81 9.27
#